data_AF-X1ESZ6-F1
#
_entry.id   AF-X1ESZ6-F1
#
_cell.length_a   1.000
_cell.length_b   1.000
_cell.length_c   1.000
_cell.angle_alpha   90.00
_cell.angle_beta   90.00
_cell.angle_gamma   90.00
#
_symmetry.space_group_name_H-M   'P 1'
#
loop_
_entity.id
_entity.type
_entity.pdbx_description
1 polymer ?
#
loop_
_entity_poly.entity_id
_entity_poly.type
_entity_poly.pdbx_seq_one_letter_code
_entity_poly.pdbx_strand_id
1 'polypeptide(L)'
;MKNHAKKAIMKLSIFVPLAIITISIFSMPLMGIPPLGNLLFPGNGVWKVPGELPTAERLNVPGLRGEVTIIRDDWGVPHIFAEYEEDLFFAQGYCHAQDKLFQMDMWRRQVPFELLQREN
;
A
#
# COMPACT_ATOMS: atom_id res chain seq x y z
N MET A 1 -22.82 50.47 1.07
CA MET A 1 -21.76 49.48 1.40
C MET A 1 -22.09 48.57 2.59
N LYS A 2 -22.69 49.07 3.70
CA LYS A 2 -22.96 48.29 4.93
C LYS A 2 -23.87 47.05 4.76
N ASN A 3 -24.78 47.05 3.78
CA ASN A 3 -25.75 45.97 3.59
C ASN A 3 -25.16 44.69 2.97
N HIS A 4 -24.08 44.80 2.19
CA HIS A 4 -23.40 43.62 1.65
C HIS A 4 -22.61 42.89 2.75
N ALA A 5 -21.96 43.64 3.65
CA ALA A 5 -21.27 43.07 4.81
C ALA A 5 -22.23 42.33 5.74
N LYS A 6 -23.40 42.89 6.05
CA LYS A 6 -24.42 42.25 6.91
C LYS A 6 -24.96 40.95 6.30
N LYS A 7 -25.17 40.91 4.98
CA LYS A 7 -25.57 39.69 4.25
C LYS A 7 -24.46 38.64 4.22
N ALA A 8 -23.19 39.04 4.10
CA ALA A 8 -22.06 38.12 4.15
C ALA A 8 -21.90 37.49 5.55
N ILE A 9 -22.03 38.28 6.61
CA ILE A 9 -21.96 37.82 8.01
C ILE A 9 -23.08 36.81 8.31
N MET A 10 -24.30 37.08 7.83
CA MET A 10 -25.44 36.18 8.01
C MET A 10 -25.25 34.84 7.26
N LYS A 11 -24.71 34.88 6.03
CA LYS A 11 -24.40 33.66 5.26
C LYS A 11 -23.30 32.82 5.92
N LEU A 12 -22.26 33.46 6.45
CA LEU A 12 -21.15 32.79 7.12
C LEU A 12 -21.62 32.06 8.39
N SER A 13 -22.50 32.70 9.18
CA SER A 13 -23.03 32.11 10.42
C SER A 13 -23.88 30.84 10.20
N ILE A 14 -24.46 30.66 9.01
CA ILE A 14 -25.25 29.46 8.65
C ILE A 14 -24.34 28.39 8.04
N PHE A 15 -23.33 28.80 7.26
CA PHE A 15 -22.44 27.88 6.56
C PHE A 15 -21.47 27.15 7.48
N VAL A 16 -20.93 27.84 8.50
CA VAL A 16 -19.98 27.27 9.47
C VAL A 16 -20.55 26.05 10.22
N PRO A 17 -21.74 26.12 10.86
CA PRO A 17 -22.29 24.95 11.56
C PRO A 17 -22.67 23.83 10.58
N LEU A 18 -23.15 24.16 9.38
CA LEU A 18 -23.47 23.15 8.35
C LEU A 18 -22.22 22.37 7.92
N ALA A 19 -21.09 23.06 7.72
CA ALA A 19 -19.83 22.43 7.39
C ALA A 19 -19.32 21.52 8.53
N ILE A 20 -19.42 21.97 9.78
CA ILE A 20 -19.01 21.19 10.96
C ILE A 20 -19.87 19.92 11.10
N ILE A 21 -21.19 20.02 10.92
CA ILE A 21 -22.10 18.88 10.96
C ILE A 21 -21.77 17.89 9.84
N THR A 22 -21.50 18.39 8.64
CA THR A 22 -21.16 17.54 7.48
C THR A 22 -19.85 16.77 7.72
N ILE A 23 -18.81 17.45 8.22
CA ILE A 23 -17.53 16.82 8.57
C ILE A 23 -17.70 15.80 9.71
N SER A 24 -18.55 16.11 10.70
CA SER A 24 -18.80 15.23 11.85
C SER A 24 -19.55 13.96 11.46
N ILE A 25 -20.59 14.07 10.62
CA ILE A 25 -21.31 12.92 10.06
C ILE A 25 -20.37 12.01 9.27
N PHE A 26 -19.46 12.61 8.52
CA PHE A 26 -18.50 11.88 7.70
C PHE A 26 -17.34 11.24 8.49
N SER A 27 -17.15 11.68 9.73
CA SER A 27 -16.17 11.13 10.65
C SER A 27 -16.73 9.96 11.48
N MET A 28 -18.04 9.69 11.40
CA MET A 28 -18.67 8.57 12.10
C MET A 28 -18.63 7.30 11.23
N PRO A 29 -18.20 6.15 11.79
CA PRO A 29 -18.28 4.88 11.10
C PRO A 29 -19.74 4.44 10.97
N LEU A 30 -20.28 4.42 9.76
CA LEU A 30 -21.64 3.97 9.49
C LEU A 30 -21.62 2.51 9.01
N MET A 31 -22.28 1.63 9.75
CA MET A 31 -22.67 0.28 9.32
C MET A 31 -21.56 -0.56 8.64
N GLY A 32 -20.31 -0.40 9.10
CA GLY A 32 -19.14 -1.17 8.60
C GLY A 32 -18.23 -0.43 7.62
N ILE A 33 -18.59 0.79 7.17
CA ILE A 33 -17.69 1.63 6.38
C ILE A 33 -16.83 2.46 7.34
N PRO A 34 -15.49 2.35 7.30
CA PRO A 34 -14.62 3.19 8.11
C PRO A 34 -14.80 4.67 7.73
N PRO A 35 -14.59 5.61 8.66
CA PRO A 35 -14.71 7.05 8.39
C PRO A 35 -13.91 7.45 7.15
N LEU A 36 -14.38 8.41 6.35
CA LEU A 36 -13.75 8.63 5.03
C LEU A 36 -12.28 9.07 5.13
N GLY A 37 -11.88 9.68 6.23
CA GLY A 37 -10.47 9.91 6.54
C GLY A 37 -9.69 8.59 6.50
N ASN A 38 -10.05 7.63 7.35
CA ASN A 38 -9.47 6.27 7.36
C ASN A 38 -9.62 5.56 6.02
N LEU A 39 -10.73 5.73 5.33
CA LEU A 39 -10.95 5.12 4.01
C LEU A 39 -9.88 5.55 2.99
N LEU A 40 -9.50 6.82 2.98
CA LEU A 40 -8.54 7.37 2.01
C LEU A 40 -7.09 7.38 2.52
N PHE A 41 -6.83 7.15 3.81
CA PHE A 41 -5.46 7.10 4.33
C PHE A 41 -4.70 5.90 3.75
N PRO A 42 -3.53 6.10 3.11
CA PRO A 42 -2.70 5.00 2.64
C PRO A 42 -2.20 4.17 3.83
N GLY A 43 -2.28 2.85 3.73
CA GLY A 43 -1.87 1.90 4.77
C GLY A 43 -3.02 1.42 5.67
N ASN A 44 -3.90 2.32 6.11
CA ASN A 44 -5.03 2.00 7.01
C ASN A 44 -6.42 2.06 6.36
N GLY A 45 -6.48 2.39 5.06
CA GLY A 45 -7.72 2.56 4.28
C GLY A 45 -7.93 1.53 3.17
N VAL A 46 -8.68 1.92 2.12
CA VAL A 46 -8.90 1.07 0.92
C VAL A 46 -7.62 0.85 0.13
N TRP A 47 -6.72 1.83 0.20
CA TRP A 47 -5.36 1.74 -0.29
C TRP A 47 -4.52 1.01 0.75
N LYS A 48 -4.86 -0.26 0.97
CA LYS A 48 -4.09 -1.16 1.80
C LYS A 48 -2.76 -1.37 1.10
N VAL A 49 -1.75 -0.62 1.52
CA VAL A 49 -0.36 -0.93 1.23
C VAL A 49 -0.16 -2.34 1.78
N PRO A 50 0.58 -3.25 1.09
CA PRO A 50 0.96 -4.52 1.68
C PRO A 50 1.41 -4.24 3.10
N GLY A 51 0.66 -4.77 4.07
CA GLY A 51 0.89 -4.47 5.49
C GLY A 51 2.30 -4.92 5.87
N GLU A 52 2.72 -4.56 7.09
CA GLU A 52 3.90 -5.17 7.72
C GLU A 52 3.89 -6.66 7.43
N LEU A 53 4.88 -7.10 6.65
CA LEU A 53 4.95 -8.47 6.22
C LEU A 53 5.15 -9.34 7.47
N PRO A 54 4.60 -10.57 7.50
CA PRO A 54 4.76 -11.42 8.66
C PRO A 54 6.25 -11.57 9.03
N THR A 55 6.57 -11.35 10.30
CA THR A 55 7.94 -11.48 10.82
C THR A 55 8.52 -12.87 10.57
N ALA A 56 7.66 -13.90 10.55
CA ALA A 56 8.03 -15.25 10.14
C ALA A 56 6.94 -15.86 9.25
N GLU A 57 7.36 -16.41 8.11
CA GLU A 57 6.51 -17.06 7.12
C GLU A 57 7.09 -18.43 6.76
N ARG A 58 6.22 -19.43 6.60
CA ARG A 58 6.60 -20.74 6.07
C ARG A 58 5.93 -20.94 4.72
N LEU A 59 6.74 -21.13 3.69
CA LEU A 59 6.32 -21.24 2.32
C LEU A 59 6.24 -22.72 1.92
N ASN A 60 5.04 -23.13 1.51
CA ASN A 60 4.79 -24.44 0.91
C ASN A 60 3.91 -24.22 -0.32
N VAL A 61 4.57 -23.97 -1.46
CA VAL A 61 3.92 -23.70 -2.74
C VAL A 61 4.30 -24.76 -3.77
N PRO A 62 3.41 -25.04 -4.74
CA PRO A 62 3.74 -25.96 -5.83
C PRO A 62 5.00 -25.51 -6.57
N GLY A 63 6.00 -26.39 -6.66
CA GLY A 63 7.29 -26.10 -7.27
C GLY A 63 8.47 -26.06 -6.29
N LEU A 64 8.19 -25.95 -4.99
CA LEU A 64 9.20 -26.18 -3.95
C LEU A 64 9.40 -27.68 -3.71
N ARG A 65 10.65 -28.09 -3.49
CA ARG A 65 11.02 -29.47 -3.16
C ARG A 65 10.89 -29.75 -1.66
N GLY A 66 11.11 -28.74 -0.83
CA GLY A 66 10.97 -28.77 0.63
C GLY A 66 10.28 -27.53 1.19
N GLU A 67 10.11 -27.50 2.52
CA GLU A 67 9.60 -26.33 3.23
C GLU A 67 10.66 -25.22 3.28
N VAL A 68 10.26 -23.99 2.99
CA VAL A 68 11.13 -22.80 3.13
C VAL A 68 10.62 -21.92 4.25
N THR A 69 11.51 -21.50 5.14
CA THR A 69 11.20 -20.55 6.21
C THR A 69 11.83 -19.19 5.90
N ILE A 70 11.03 -18.13 5.99
CA ILE A 70 11.44 -16.75 5.77
C ILE A 70 11.22 -16.00 7.07
N ILE A 71 12.26 -15.34 7.59
CA ILE A 71 12.19 -14.53 8.80
C ILE A 71 12.65 -13.12 8.45
N ARG A 72 11.82 -12.11 8.72
CA ARG A 72 12.20 -10.70 8.53
C ARG A 72 12.67 -10.10 9.85
N ASP A 73 13.77 -9.37 9.80
CA ASP A 73 14.24 -8.57 10.93
C ASP A 73 13.40 -7.29 11.12
N ASP A 74 13.73 -6.49 12.13
CA ASP A 74 13.04 -5.23 12.42
C ASP A 74 13.18 -4.17 11.29
N TRP A 75 14.14 -4.35 10.39
CA TRP A 75 14.37 -3.51 9.21
C TRP A 75 13.68 -4.06 7.95
N GLY A 76 13.00 -5.20 8.05
CA GLY A 76 12.32 -5.88 6.95
C GLY A 76 13.24 -6.71 6.05
N VAL A 77 14.50 -6.94 6.44
CA VAL A 77 15.46 -7.76 5.68
C VAL A 77 15.10 -9.24 5.81
N PRO A 78 14.86 -9.97 4.70
CA PRO A 78 14.47 -11.38 4.75
C PRO A 78 15.70 -12.29 4.92
N HIS A 79 15.66 -13.12 5.97
CA HIS A 79 16.53 -14.27 6.18
C HIS A 79 15.81 -15.54 5.75
N ILE A 80 16.35 -16.22 4.74
CA ILE A 80 15.70 -17.36 4.08
C ILE A 80 16.45 -18.64 4.45
N PHE A 81 15.69 -19.65 4.91
CA PHE A 81 16.19 -20.97 5.26
C PHE A 81 15.46 -22.02 4.43
N ALA A 82 16.20 -22.78 3.64
CA ALA A 82 15.69 -23.86 2.78
C ALA A 82 16.66 -25.05 2.82
N GLU A 83 16.14 -26.26 2.59
CA GLU A 83 16.96 -27.47 2.48
C GLU A 83 17.67 -27.57 1.12
N TYR A 84 17.01 -27.09 0.05
CA TYR A 84 17.51 -27.13 -1.31
C TYR A 84 17.87 -25.74 -1.83
N GLU A 85 18.97 -25.65 -2.59
CA GLU A 85 19.45 -24.39 -3.17
C GLU A 85 18.45 -23.79 -4.17
N GLU A 86 17.78 -24.65 -4.94
CA GLU A 86 16.73 -24.26 -5.90
C GLU A 86 15.56 -23.55 -5.19
N ASP A 87 15.14 -24.09 -4.05
CA ASP A 87 14.07 -23.53 -3.22
C ASP A 87 14.50 -22.20 -2.58
N LEU A 88 15.79 -22.05 -2.24
CA LEU A 88 16.36 -20.81 -1.71
C LEU A 88 16.33 -19.69 -2.76
N PHE A 89 16.73 -19.97 -4.00
CA PHE A 89 16.65 -19.00 -5.10
C PHE A 89 15.21 -18.63 -5.44
N PHE A 90 14.29 -19.61 -5.42
CA PHE A 90 12.87 -19.34 -5.61
C PHE A 90 12.34 -18.40 -4.53
N ALA A 91 12.63 -18.70 -3.26
CA ALA A 91 12.19 -17.88 -2.13
C ALA A 91 12.84 -16.49 -2.13
N GLN A 92 14.07 -16.35 -2.60
CA GLN A 92 14.71 -15.04 -2.78
C GLN A 92 13.95 -14.17 -3.79
N GLY A 93 13.57 -14.75 -4.94
CA GLY A 93 12.74 -14.08 -5.93
C GLY A 93 11.34 -13.75 -5.40
N TYR A 94 10.76 -14.66 -4.61
CA TYR A 94 9.49 -14.46 -3.94
C TYR A 94 9.52 -13.27 -2.97
N CYS A 95 10.54 -13.16 -2.12
CA CYS A 95 10.72 -12.01 -1.22
C CYS A 95 10.88 -10.70 -2.00
N HIS A 96 11.71 -10.70 -3.06
CA HIS A 96 11.88 -9.52 -3.91
C HIS A 96 10.56 -9.07 -4.55
N ALA A 97 9.74 -10.02 -5.01
CA ALA A 97 8.43 -9.70 -5.55
C ALA A 97 7.51 -9.12 -4.48
N GLN A 98 7.45 -9.69 -3.27
CA GLN A 98 6.65 -9.12 -2.18
C GLN A 98 6.99 -7.64 -1.92
N ASP A 99 8.28 -7.30 -1.93
CA ASP A 99 8.75 -5.96 -1.55
C ASP A 99 8.73 -4.95 -2.72
N LYS A 100 9.01 -5.42 -3.96
CA LYS A 100 9.37 -4.57 -5.10
C LYS A 100 8.67 -4.94 -6.41
N LEU A 101 7.62 -5.78 -6.41
CA LEU A 101 6.98 -6.24 -7.64
C LEU A 101 6.64 -5.10 -8.61
N PHE A 102 6.06 -4.01 -8.11
CA PHE A 102 5.71 -2.86 -8.93
C PHE A 102 6.94 -2.22 -9.59
N GLN A 103 8.04 -2.05 -8.84
CA GLN A 103 9.29 -1.50 -9.36
C GLN A 103 9.91 -2.43 -10.41
N MET A 104 9.93 -3.74 -10.14
CA MET A 104 10.44 -4.75 -11.08
C MET A 104 9.62 -4.77 -12.37
N ASP A 105 8.28 -4.73 -12.28
CA ASP A 105 7.40 -4.72 -13.45
C ASP A 105 7.55 -3.41 -14.25
N MET A 106 7.66 -2.27 -13.57
CA MET A 106 7.96 -1.00 -14.22
C MET A 106 9.30 -1.03 -14.95
N TRP A 107 10.37 -1.52 -14.33
CA TRP A 107 11.68 -1.61 -14.98
C TRP A 107 11.65 -2.56 -16.17
N ARG A 108 11.02 -3.74 -16.02
CA ARG A 108 10.84 -4.70 -17.11
C ARG A 108 10.17 -4.09 -18.33
N ARG A 109 9.16 -3.22 -18.13
CA ARG A 109 8.44 -2.55 -19.22
C ARG A 109 9.18 -1.35 -19.82
N GLN A 110 10.10 -0.76 -19.07
CA GLN A 110 10.84 0.42 -19.50
C GLN A 110 12.05 0.10 -20.39
N VAL A 111 12.54 -1.14 -20.42
CA VAL A 111 13.68 -1.52 -21.28
C VAL A 111 13.27 -1.40 -22.75
N PRO A 112 13.78 -0.40 -23.49
CA PRO A 112 13.45 -0.22 -24.90
C PRO A 112 14.16 -1.31 -25.70
N PHE A 113 13.45 -1.95 -26.62
CA PHE A 113 14.01 -2.95 -27.54
C PHE A 113 15.21 -2.42 -28.35
N GLU A 114 15.30 -1.10 -28.52
CA GLU A 114 16.32 -0.39 -29.28
C GLU A 114 17.71 -0.45 -28.64
N LEU A 115 17.81 -0.62 -27.31
CA LEU A 115 19.08 -0.85 -26.63
C LEU A 115 19.64 -2.27 -26.85
N LEU A 116 18.79 -3.23 -27.24
CA LEU A 116 19.21 -4.61 -27.56
C LEU A 116 19.77 -4.76 -28.99
N GLN A 117 19.55 -3.77 -29.86
CA GLN A 117 20.02 -3.82 -31.26
C GLN A 117 21.35 -3.09 -31.47
N ARG A 118 21.86 -2.37 -30.45
CA ARG A 118 23.07 -1.56 -30.57
C ARG A 118 24.36 -2.28 -30.17
N GLU A 119 24.26 -3.56 -29.80
CA GLU A 119 25.37 -4.41 -29.37
C GLU A 119 25.82 -5.42 -30.46
N ASN A 120 25.63 -5.09 -31.74
CA ASN A 120 26.21 -5.79 -32.89
C ASN A 120 26.86 -4.80 -33.87
#